data_AF-A0A7Y3GL08-F1
#
_entry.id   AF-A0A7Y3GL08-F1
#
_cell.length_a   1.000
_cell.length_b   1.000
_cell.length_c   1.000
_cell.angle_alpha   90.00
_cell.angle_beta   90.00
_cell.angle_gamma   90.00
#
_symmetry.space_group_name_H-M   'P 1'
#
loop_
_entity.id
_entity.type
_entity.pdbx_description
1 polymer ?
#
loop_
_entity_poly.entity_id
_entity_poly.type
_entity_poly.pdbx_seq_one_letter_code
_entity_poly.pdbx_strand_id
1 'polypeptide(L)'
;IEKGFKISQETQKVINTVYHVVSDSLKGAVRAVVEEDKDFATRVISMKTDMNRLVEQADMHQAKRLISEDSGKFEAYSVEVDIIEKLKRIYYHAKRMAKTVVEIEEEKVAMKEAA
;
A
#
# COMPACT_ATOMS: atom_id res chain seq x y z
N ILE A 1 -9.98 -0.98 -19.84
CA ILE A 1 -11.18 -1.79 -19.58
C ILE A 1 -12.35 -0.82 -19.47
N GLU A 2 -13.07 -0.59 -20.57
CA GLU A 2 -14.37 0.10 -20.53
C GLU A 2 -15.45 -0.96 -20.29
N LYS A 3 -15.63 -1.33 -19.02
CA LYS A 3 -16.89 -1.92 -18.58
C LYS A 3 -17.72 -0.74 -18.10
N GLY A 4 -18.90 -0.53 -18.69
CA GLY A 4 -19.74 0.67 -18.54
C GLY A 4 -20.35 0.93 -17.15
N PHE A 5 -19.57 0.78 -16.08
CA PHE A 5 -19.93 1.16 -14.72
C PHE A 5 -19.14 2.41 -14.30
N LYS A 6 -19.76 3.29 -13.53
CA LYS A 6 -19.11 4.50 -13.00
C LYS A 6 -18.68 4.26 -11.55
N ILE A 7 -17.38 4.39 -11.28
CA ILE A 7 -16.85 4.50 -9.91
C ILE A 7 -17.31 5.84 -9.35
N SER A 8 -17.81 5.85 -8.10
CA SER A 8 -18.25 7.10 -7.47
C SER A 8 -17.07 8.02 -7.16
N GLN A 9 -17.31 9.33 -7.06
CA GLN A 9 -16.24 10.29 -6.75
C GLN A 9 -15.64 10.03 -5.36
N GLU A 10 -16.46 9.59 -4.41
CA GLU A 10 -16.07 9.23 -3.05
C GLU A 10 -15.11 8.04 -3.07
N THR A 11 -15.46 6.95 -3.78
CA THR A 11 -14.55 5.82 -3.93
C THR A 11 -13.26 6.22 -4.64
N GLN A 12 -13.36 7.02 -5.70
CA GLN A 12 -12.19 7.42 -6.46
C GLN A 12 -11.18 8.20 -5.60
N LYS A 13 -11.67 9.08 -4.70
CA LYS A 13 -10.81 9.79 -3.73
C LYS A 13 -10.10 8.85 -2.78
N VAL A 14 -10.81 7.85 -2.25
CA VAL A 14 -10.22 6.85 -1.35
C VAL A 14 -9.15 6.03 -2.06
N ILE A 15 -9.45 5.49 -3.24
CA ILE A 15 -8.50 4.71 -4.05
C ILE A 15 -7.27 5.55 -4.40
N ASN A 16 -7.45 6.80 -4.81
CA ASN A 16 -6.34 7.70 -5.13
C ASN A 16 -5.45 7.96 -3.91
N THR A 17 -6.04 8.11 -2.72
CA THR A 17 -5.28 8.29 -1.49
C THR A 17 -4.40 7.08 -1.19
N VAL A 18 -4.96 5.87 -1.27
CA VAL A 18 -4.20 4.63 -1.10
C VAL A 18 -3.11 4.52 -2.18
N TYR A 19 -3.46 4.80 -3.44
CA TYR A 19 -2.53 4.77 -4.57
C TYR A 19 -1.31 5.66 -4.35
N HIS A 20 -1.49 6.90 -3.91
CA HIS A 20 -0.38 7.83 -3.69
C HIS A 20 0.57 7.31 -2.61
N VAL A 21 0.04 6.85 -1.48
CA VAL A 21 0.87 6.32 -0.37
C VAL A 21 1.62 5.06 -0.80
N VAL A 22 0.99 4.17 -1.57
CA VAL A 22 1.66 2.97 -2.11
C VAL A 22 2.74 3.33 -3.13
N SER A 23 2.48 4.30 -4.00
CA SER A 23 3.46 4.78 -4.98
C SER A 23 4.69 5.35 -4.30
N ASP A 24 4.49 6.18 -3.26
CA ASP A 24 5.57 6.77 -2.50
C ASP A 24 6.34 5.71 -1.69
N SER A 25 5.64 4.74 -1.10
CA SER A 25 6.26 3.59 -0.42
C SER A 25 7.16 2.79 -1.36
N LEU A 26 6.69 2.53 -2.58
CA LEU A 26 7.45 1.77 -3.58
C LEU A 26 8.69 2.54 -4.04
N LYS A 27 8.56 3.84 -4.34
CA LYS A 27 9.71 4.70 -4.68
C LYS A 27 10.72 4.74 -3.55
N GLY A 28 10.24 4.92 -2.31
CA GLY A 28 11.08 4.90 -1.12
C GLY A 28 11.82 3.57 -0.93
N ALA A 29 11.14 2.45 -1.15
CA ALA A 29 11.74 1.12 -1.02
C ALA A 29 12.84 0.89 -2.08
N VAL A 30 12.59 1.26 -3.33
CA VAL A 30 13.60 1.17 -4.40
C VAL A 30 14.81 2.03 -4.06
N ARG A 31 14.59 3.26 -3.60
CA ARG A 31 15.67 4.16 -3.19
C ARG A 31 16.49 3.59 -2.04
N ALA A 32 15.83 3.10 -1.00
CA ALA A 32 16.50 2.48 0.15
C ALA A 32 17.39 1.30 -0.26
N VAL A 33 16.93 0.48 -1.21
CA VAL A 33 17.72 -0.65 -1.72
C VAL A 33 18.92 -0.18 -2.54
N VAL A 34 18.73 0.80 -3.43
CA VAL A 34 19.81 1.30 -4.31
C VAL A 34 20.89 2.06 -3.53
N GLU A 35 20.47 2.84 -2.54
CA GLU A 35 21.35 3.72 -1.75
C GLU A 35 21.85 3.04 -0.45
N GLU A 36 21.43 1.80 -0.17
CA GLU A 36 21.65 1.10 1.11
C GLU A 36 21.25 1.95 2.33
N ASP A 37 20.21 2.76 2.17
CA ASP A 37 19.81 3.77 3.15
C ASP A 37 18.80 3.19 4.16
N LYS A 38 19.29 2.94 5.38
CA LYS A 38 18.52 2.42 6.51
C LYS A 38 17.42 3.39 6.96
N ASP A 39 17.61 4.69 6.85
CA ASP A 39 16.62 5.67 7.30
C ASP A 39 15.43 5.72 6.34
N PHE A 40 15.69 5.69 5.03
CA PHE A 40 14.63 5.54 4.02
C PHE A 40 13.92 4.19 4.15
N ALA A 41 14.65 3.10 4.38
CA ALA A 41 14.06 1.79 4.63
C ALA A 41 13.12 1.82 5.84
N THR A 42 13.59 2.38 6.97
CA THR A 42 12.82 2.49 8.21
C THR A 42 11.54 3.31 7.99
N ARG A 43 11.62 4.40 7.23
CA ARG A 43 10.46 5.22 6.88
C ARG A 43 9.41 4.44 6.09
N VAL A 44 9.82 3.64 5.10
CA VAL A 44 8.88 2.79 4.33
C VAL A 44 8.22 1.77 5.26
N ILE A 45 8.96 1.19 6.21
CA ILE A 45 8.43 0.23 7.18
C ILE A 45 7.40 0.89 8.12
N SER A 46 7.66 2.11 8.57
CA SER A 46 6.77 2.84 9.49
C SER A 46 5.45 3.25 8.84
N MET A 47 5.37 3.34 7.50
CA MET A 47 4.13 3.62 6.76
C MET A 47 3.06 2.53 6.95
N LYS A 48 3.36 1.39 7.58
CA LYS A 48 2.42 0.29 7.83
C LYS A 48 1.17 0.77 8.57
N THR A 49 1.33 1.64 9.56
CA THR A 49 0.22 2.14 10.38
C THR A 49 -0.74 2.97 9.54
N ASP A 50 -0.22 3.89 8.73
CA ASP A 50 -1.04 4.71 7.83
C ASP A 50 -1.70 3.87 6.73
N MET A 51 -0.97 2.91 6.14
CA MET A 51 -1.53 2.01 5.15
C MET A 51 -2.68 1.17 5.70
N ASN A 52 -2.55 0.63 6.91
CA ASN A 52 -3.61 -0.12 7.56
C ASN A 52 -4.86 0.76 7.79
N ARG A 53 -4.66 1.98 8.28
CA ARG A 53 -5.75 2.94 8.52
C ARG A 53 -6.47 3.31 7.23
N LEU A 54 -5.74 3.59 6.15
CA LEU A 54 -6.33 3.96 4.85
C LEU A 54 -7.10 2.80 4.23
N VAL A 55 -6.58 1.58 4.34
CA VAL A 55 -7.25 0.37 3.87
C VAL A 55 -8.53 0.11 4.66
N GLU A 56 -8.49 0.22 5.99
CA GLU A 56 -9.67 0.04 6.83
C GLU A 56 -10.78 1.06 6.51
N GLN A 57 -10.40 2.32 6.27
CA GLN A 57 -11.34 3.35 5.80
C GLN A 57 -11.94 3.00 4.43
N ALA A 58 -11.14 2.44 3.52
CA ALA A 58 -11.62 2.00 2.22
C ALA A 58 -12.57 0.80 2.34
N ASP A 59 -12.22 -0.19 3.14
CA ASP A 59 -13.03 -1.38 3.39
C ASP A 59 -14.38 -1.00 4.03
N MET A 60 -14.39 -0.07 5.01
CA MET A 60 -15.63 0.47 5.58
C MET A 60 -16.49 1.21 4.56
N HIS A 61 -15.89 2.02 3.69
CA HIS A 61 -16.61 2.72 2.64
C HIS A 61 -17.27 1.74 1.66
N GLN A 62 -16.53 0.70 1.27
CA GLN A 62 -17.00 -0.37 0.40
C GLN A 62 -18.14 -1.18 1.03
N ALA A 63 -18.02 -1.55 2.31
CA ALA A 63 -19.05 -2.27 3.06
C ALA A 63 -20.37 -1.47 3.15
N LYS A 64 -20.32 -0.15 3.35
CA LYS A 64 -21.51 0.70 3.36
C LYS A 64 -22.24 0.72 2.03
N ARG A 65 -21.52 0.66 0.90
CA ARG A 65 -22.12 0.66 -0.44
C ARG A 65 -22.82 -0.64 -0.78
N LEU A 66 -22.30 -1.78 -0.32
CA LEU A 66 -22.91 -3.11 -0.51
C LEU A 66 -24.36 -3.19 0.00
N ILE A 67 -24.69 -2.45 1.05
CA ILE A 67 -26.00 -2.50 1.71
C ILE A 67 -27.03 -1.55 1.03
N SER A 68 -26.61 -0.76 0.04
CA SER A 68 -27.46 0.25 -0.62
C SER A 68 -28.12 -0.25 -1.92
N GLU A 69 -29.44 -0.07 -2.06
CA GLU A 69 -30.35 -0.74 -3.02
C GLU A 69 -30.21 -0.37 -4.53
N ASP A 70 -29.05 0.08 -5.04
CA ASP A 70 -28.94 0.32 -6.51
C ASP A 70 -28.39 -0.89 -7.27
N SER A 71 -29.11 -1.27 -8.33
CA SER A 71 -28.68 -2.25 -9.32
C SER A 71 -27.51 -1.70 -10.16
N GLY A 72 -26.44 -2.51 -10.31
CA GLY A 72 -25.20 -2.15 -11.02
C GLY A 72 -23.98 -1.85 -10.14
N LYS A 73 -24.10 -1.93 -8.81
CA LYS A 73 -23.00 -1.71 -7.85
C LYS A 73 -21.99 -2.85 -7.76
N PHE A 74 -22.36 -4.09 -8.06
CA PHE A 74 -21.51 -5.27 -7.79
C PHE A 74 -20.26 -5.33 -8.67
N GLU A 75 -20.37 -5.01 -9.96
CA GLU A 75 -19.23 -5.01 -10.88
C GLU A 75 -18.24 -3.88 -10.56
N ALA A 76 -18.76 -2.68 -10.26
CA ALA A 76 -17.94 -1.55 -9.82
C ALA A 76 -17.24 -1.88 -8.49
N TYR A 77 -17.99 -2.40 -7.52
CA TYR A 77 -17.48 -2.84 -6.23
C TYR A 77 -16.36 -3.88 -6.37
N SER A 78 -16.57 -4.91 -7.19
CA SER A 78 -15.57 -5.97 -7.39
C SER A 78 -14.24 -5.41 -7.92
N VAL A 79 -14.30 -4.47 -8.86
CA VAL A 79 -13.10 -3.81 -9.39
C VAL A 79 -12.47 -2.89 -8.34
N GLU A 80 -13.26 -2.15 -7.57
CA GLU A 80 -12.78 -1.28 -6.50
C GLU A 80 -12.03 -2.07 -5.41
N VAL A 81 -12.57 -3.21 -4.98
CA VAL A 81 -11.91 -4.12 -4.01
C VAL A 81 -10.63 -4.70 -4.59
N ASP A 82 -10.68 -5.21 -5.82
CA ASP A 82 -9.51 -5.80 -6.50
C ASP A 82 -8.36 -4.78 -6.64
N ILE A 83 -8.67 -3.50 -6.91
CA ILE A 83 -7.67 -2.42 -6.92
C ILE A 83 -7.04 -2.25 -5.53
N ILE A 84 -7.84 -2.18 -4.46
CA ILE A 84 -7.34 -2.01 -3.09
C ILE A 84 -6.46 -3.19 -2.67
N GLU A 85 -6.86 -4.43 -3.00
CA GLU A 85 -6.07 -5.62 -2.72
C GLU A 85 -4.72 -5.61 -3.45
N LYS A 86 -4.71 -5.20 -4.72
CA LYS A 86 -3.47 -5.05 -5.50
C LYS A 86 -2.56 -3.98 -4.90
N LEU A 87 -3.11 -2.85 -4.47
CA LEU A 87 -2.36 -1.79 -3.78
C LEU A 87 -1.75 -2.29 -2.46
N LYS A 88 -2.51 -3.05 -1.65
CA LYS A 88 -2.01 -3.71 -0.43
C LYS A 88 -0.85 -4.64 -0.74
N ARG A 89 -0.95 -5.42 -1.81
CA ARG A 89 0.10 -6.36 -2.23
C ARG A 89 1.37 -5.64 -2.69
N ILE A 90 1.24 -4.55 -3.43
CA ILE A 90 2.39 -3.71 -3.81
C ILE A 90 3.09 -3.16 -2.56
N TYR A 91 2.33 -2.59 -1.61
CA TYR A 91 2.91 -2.12 -0.35
C TYR A 91 3.59 -3.24 0.45
N TYR A 92 2.99 -4.43 0.51
CA TYR A 92 3.61 -5.58 1.16
C TYR A 92 5.00 -5.86 0.60
N HIS A 93 5.15 -5.88 -0.72
CA HIS A 93 6.44 -6.12 -1.37
C HIS A 93 7.42 -4.95 -1.15
N ALA A 94 6.98 -3.70 -1.28
CA ALA A 94 7.81 -2.53 -0.98
C ALA A 94 8.36 -2.56 0.46
N LYS A 95 7.51 -2.89 1.44
CA LYS A 95 7.93 -3.05 2.83
C LYS A 95 8.92 -4.20 3.03
N ARG A 96 8.75 -5.33 2.32
CA ARG A 96 9.69 -6.46 2.38
C ARG A 96 11.05 -6.09 1.82
N MET A 97 11.11 -5.32 0.73
CA MET A 97 12.37 -4.79 0.19
C MET A 97 13.05 -3.85 1.18
N ALA A 98 12.30 -2.96 1.84
CA ALA A 98 12.87 -2.08 2.86
C ALA A 98 13.43 -2.87 4.06
N LYS A 99 12.73 -3.92 4.50
CA LYS A 99 13.21 -4.78 5.59
C LYS A 99 14.57 -5.42 5.32
N THR A 100 14.82 -5.87 4.10
CA THR A 100 16.11 -6.51 3.77
C THR A 100 17.27 -5.52 3.91
N VAL A 101 17.05 -4.22 3.65
CA VAL A 101 18.09 -3.19 3.84
C VAL A 101 18.43 -3.03 5.33
N VAL A 102 17.41 -2.99 6.19
CA VAL A 102 17.60 -2.90 7.65
C VAL A 102 18.35 -4.12 8.18
N GLU A 103 17.94 -5.32 7.77
CA GLU A 103 18.55 -6.59 8.17
C GLU A 103 20.03 -6.67 7.75
N ILE A 104 20.35 -6.29 6.50
CA ILE A 104 21.73 -6.26 6.00
C ILE A 104 22.60 -5.28 6.80
N GLU A 105 22.08 -4.11 7.13
CA GLU A 105 22.85 -3.12 7.90
C GLU A 105 23.09 -3.58 9.34
N GLU A 106 22.10 -4.23 9.96
CA GLU A 106 22.25 -4.84 11.30
C GLU A 106 23.29 -5.97 11.30
N GLU A 107 23.29 -6.83 10.27
CA GLU A 107 24.31 -7.86 10.10
C GLU A 107 25.72 -7.27 9.93
N LYS A 108 25.87 -6.22 9.11
CA LYS A 108 27.16 -5.51 8.93
C LYS A 108 27.68 -4.92 10.25
N VAL A 109 26.81 -4.36 11.08
CA VAL A 109 27.19 -3.82 12.39
C VAL A 109 27.65 -4.94 13.32
N ALA A 110 26.87 -6.03 13.43
CA ALA A 110 27.22 -7.17 14.27
C ALA A 110 28.57 -7.81 13.87
N MET A 111 28.86 -7.92 12.58
CA MET A 111 30.14 -8.43 12.09
C MET A 111 31.32 -7.52 12.44
N LYS A 112 31.14 -6.19 12.44
CA LYS A 112 32.18 -5.24 12.85
C LYS A 112 32.45 -5.27 14.35
N GLU A 113 31.44 -5.51 15.17
CA GLU A 113 31.60 -5.61 16.63
C GLU A 113 32.29 -6.92 17.06
N ALA A 114 32.23 -7.96 16.22
CA ALA A 114 32.83 -9.26 16.48
C ALA A 114 34.28 -9.42 15.97
N ALA A 115 34.83 -8.42 15.27
CA ALA A 115 36.18 -8.42 14.68
C ALA A 115 37.16 -7.58 15.51
#